data_AF-A0AAU2X6Y5-F1
#
_entry.id   AF-A0AAU2X6Y5-F1
#
_cell.length_a   1.000
_cell.length_b   1.000
_cell.length_c   1.000
_cell.angle_alpha   90.00
_cell.angle_beta   90.00
_cell.angle_gamma   90.00
#
_symmetry.space_group_name_H-M   'P 1'
#
loop_
_entity.id
_entity.type
_entity.pdbx_description
1 polymer ?
#
loop_
_entity_poly.entity_id
_entity_poly.type
_entity_poly.pdbx_seq_one_letter_code
_entity_poly.pdbx_strand_id
1 'polypeptide(L)'
;MGDRANVIVVRENGTHELYRTGWAVGVDLDLLDGPAAALAMLPELRHCAAVFELIRAAWPGWEVRRLYDGAAELRRYVGLDPEYVRCRNSDLSLAPFLAPEDEDLTGPDPGGVVVTVGTDRCHVASPCFDHPVREGVSLLDRLADAPRHGVCSLHVSSGIHLDPERRRMVWWSLYSSPQAYQVPELWPGWTVEFWQDNWERHVTACGRFSPAPFDAGEATASVLANAAERRAARAGHRARTKHRCGHPNRH
;
A
#
# COMPACT_ATOMS: atom_id res chain seq x y z
N MET A 1 -5.51 6.13 10.97
CA MET A 1 -4.20 6.81 11.10
C MET A 1 -3.70 6.98 9.68
N GLY A 2 -3.62 8.21 9.16
CA GLY A 2 -3.46 8.42 7.71
C GLY A 2 -2.10 7.96 7.20
N ASP A 3 -2.09 7.14 6.15
CA ASP A 3 -0.87 6.74 5.45
C ASP A 3 -0.16 7.96 4.86
N ARG A 4 1.15 8.02 5.06
CA ARG A 4 2.04 9.09 4.59
C ARG A 4 2.96 8.51 3.52
N ALA A 5 2.99 9.12 2.34
CA ALA A 5 3.80 8.70 1.22
C ALA A 5 4.86 9.77 0.99
N ASN A 6 6.13 9.43 1.20
CA ASN A 6 7.23 10.35 0.89
C ASN A 6 7.67 10.12 -0.55
N VAL A 7 7.83 11.21 -1.32
CA VAL A 7 8.46 11.17 -2.64
C VAL A 7 9.87 11.72 -2.49
N ILE A 8 10.87 11.05 -3.04
CA ILE A 8 12.23 11.58 -3.11
C ILE A 8 12.71 11.41 -4.54
N VAL A 9 13.21 12.50 -5.10
CA VAL A 9 13.91 12.48 -6.39
C VAL A 9 15.39 12.35 -6.08
N VAL A 10 16.00 11.26 -6.56
CA VAL A 10 17.45 11.06 -6.51
C VAL A 10 18.01 11.26 -7.91
N ARG A 11 18.98 12.16 -8.04
CA ARG A 11 19.65 12.48 -9.31
C ARG A 11 20.86 11.56 -9.49
N GLU A 12 21.32 11.39 -10.73
CA GLU A 12 22.45 10.51 -11.08
C GLU A 12 23.76 10.83 -10.32
N ASN A 13 23.94 12.08 -9.90
CA ASN A 13 25.11 12.52 -9.12
C ASN A 13 25.01 12.20 -7.61
N GLY A 14 24.01 11.42 -7.18
CA GLY A 14 23.79 11.04 -5.78
C GLY A 14 23.15 12.13 -4.91
N THR A 15 22.83 13.29 -5.49
CA THR A 15 22.05 14.31 -4.77
C THR A 15 20.59 13.88 -4.69
N HIS A 16 19.95 14.14 -3.55
CA HIS A 16 18.57 13.76 -3.32
C HIS A 16 17.77 14.93 -2.75
N GLU A 17 16.53 15.06 -3.20
CA GLU A 17 15.57 16.03 -2.67
C GLU A 17 14.44 15.27 -1.97
N LEU A 18 14.35 15.42 -0.65
CA LEU A 18 13.34 14.76 0.18
C LEU A 18 12.06 15.59 0.25
N TYR A 19 10.96 15.08 -0.31
CA TYR A 19 9.63 15.66 -0.16
C TYR A 19 8.88 14.92 0.94
N ARG A 20 9.02 15.41 2.18
CA ARG A 20 8.26 14.90 3.34
C ARG A 20 6.81 15.30 3.22
N THR A 21 5.91 14.34 3.09
CA THR A 21 4.48 14.67 3.13
C THR A 21 4.03 14.89 4.57
N GLY A 22 4.08 16.17 4.95
CA GLY A 22 3.02 16.79 5.71
C GLY A 22 1.66 16.62 5.04
N TRP A 23 1.44 16.66 3.72
CA TRP A 23 1.65 17.77 2.77
C TRP A 23 3.09 18.12 2.34
N ALA A 24 3.47 17.87 1.09
CA ALA A 24 4.66 18.44 0.44
C ALA A 24 4.32 19.16 -0.88
N VAL A 25 4.49 20.47 -0.87
CA VAL A 25 4.63 21.28 -2.08
C VAL A 25 6.08 21.15 -2.57
N GLY A 26 6.32 21.15 -3.89
CA GLY A 26 7.61 21.60 -4.45
C GLY A 26 8.48 20.62 -5.24
N VAL A 27 7.94 19.59 -5.92
CA VAL A 27 8.56 19.15 -7.18
C VAL A 27 7.68 19.72 -8.28
N ASP A 28 8.30 20.48 -9.19
CA ASP A 28 7.68 20.92 -10.43
C ASP A 28 7.25 19.68 -11.24
N LEU A 29 5.98 19.30 -11.08
CA LEU A 29 5.31 18.22 -11.78
C LEU A 29 3.91 18.73 -12.18
N ASP A 30 3.85 19.34 -13.36
CA ASP A 30 2.74 19.22 -14.31
C ASP A 30 2.52 17.74 -14.76
N LEU A 31 3.01 16.78 -13.98
CA LEU A 31 3.10 15.35 -14.25
C LEU A 31 2.61 14.54 -13.04
N LEU A 32 1.49 14.99 -12.45
CA LEU A 32 0.73 14.47 -11.29
C LEU A 32 0.83 15.44 -10.08
N ASP A 33 -0.04 16.46 -10.11
CA ASP A 33 -0.16 17.60 -9.19
C ASP A 33 -0.20 17.24 -7.68
N GLY A 34 0.94 17.00 -7.05
CA GLY A 34 1.16 17.10 -5.60
C GLY A 34 0.59 15.98 -4.69
N PRO A 35 1.09 15.87 -3.45
CA PRO A 35 0.93 14.68 -2.59
C PRO A 35 -0.47 14.50 -2.03
N ALA A 36 -1.32 15.52 -1.99
CA ALA A 36 -2.73 15.32 -1.67
C ALA A 36 -3.48 14.57 -2.79
N ALA A 37 -2.95 14.57 -4.04
CA ALA A 37 -3.52 13.81 -5.14
C ALA A 37 -3.04 12.35 -5.12
N ALA A 38 -1.78 12.11 -4.75
CA ALA A 38 -1.22 10.77 -4.59
C ALA A 38 -1.74 10.06 -3.32
N LEU A 39 -1.99 10.80 -2.23
CA LEU A 39 -2.41 10.22 -0.94
C LEU A 39 -3.90 9.90 -0.82
N ALA A 40 -4.76 10.59 -1.56
CA ALA A 40 -6.15 10.18 -1.69
C ALA A 40 -6.31 9.12 -2.81
N MET A 41 -5.20 8.63 -3.38
CA MET A 41 -5.12 7.47 -4.27
C MET A 41 -4.31 6.37 -3.58
N LEU A 42 -4.82 5.83 -2.48
CA LEU A 42 -4.23 4.64 -1.87
C LEU A 42 -5.37 3.71 -1.45
N PRO A 43 -5.30 2.40 -1.75
CA PRO A 43 -4.92 1.74 -3.00
C PRO A 43 -5.70 0.42 -3.16
N GLU A 44 -6.68 0.44 -4.05
CA GLU A 44 -7.32 -0.79 -4.48
C GLU A 44 -6.37 -1.49 -5.46
N LEU A 45 -6.36 -2.83 -5.47
CA LEU A 45 -5.46 -3.67 -6.27
C LEU A 45 -5.28 -3.14 -7.70
N ARG A 46 -6.41 -2.80 -8.32
CA ARG A 46 -6.52 -2.29 -9.69
C ARG A 46 -5.93 -0.89 -9.89
N HIS A 47 -6.12 0.02 -8.94
CA HIS A 47 -5.65 1.41 -9.06
C HIS A 47 -4.16 1.52 -8.81
N CYS A 48 -3.60 0.69 -7.93
CA CYS A 48 -2.16 0.67 -7.68
C CYS A 48 -1.36 0.28 -8.92
N ALA A 49 -1.79 -0.78 -9.63
CA ALA A 49 -1.17 -1.19 -10.88
C ALA A 49 -1.31 -0.10 -11.95
N ALA A 50 -2.52 0.44 -12.15
CA ALA A 50 -2.77 1.48 -13.14
C ALA A 50 -1.96 2.77 -12.90
N VAL A 51 -1.82 3.21 -11.65
CA VAL A 51 -1.01 4.39 -11.29
C VAL A 51 0.46 4.18 -11.62
N PHE A 52 1.04 3.02 -11.29
CA PHE A 52 2.45 2.75 -11.59
C PHE A 52 2.72 2.69 -13.09
N GLU A 53 1.82 2.11 -13.87
CA GLU A 53 1.92 2.11 -15.33
C GLU A 53 1.86 3.53 -15.92
N LEU A 54 0.94 4.36 -15.43
CA LEU A 54 0.85 5.76 -15.84
C LEU A 54 2.13 6.55 -15.50
N ILE A 55 2.72 6.33 -14.32
CA ILE A 55 3.98 7.00 -13.93
C ILE A 55 5.14 6.55 -14.83
N ARG A 56 5.27 5.25 -15.10
CA ARG A 56 6.31 4.72 -15.99
C ARG A 56 6.20 5.28 -17.40
N ALA A 57 4.99 5.35 -17.94
CA ALA A 57 4.74 5.93 -19.26
C ALA A 57 5.07 7.44 -19.30
N ALA A 58 4.81 8.14 -18.20
CA ALA A 58 5.05 9.57 -18.09
C ALA A 58 6.53 9.94 -17.96
N TRP A 59 7.36 9.04 -17.39
CA TRP A 59 8.79 9.29 -17.12
C TRP A 59 9.71 8.32 -17.89
N PRO A 60 9.80 8.45 -19.22
CA PRO A 60 10.67 7.61 -20.01
C PRO A 60 12.14 7.79 -19.60
N GLY A 61 12.87 6.67 -19.51
CA GLY A 61 14.28 6.65 -19.11
C GLY A 61 14.54 6.65 -17.60
N TRP A 62 13.49 6.75 -16.77
CA TRP A 62 13.62 6.64 -15.31
C TRP A 62 13.30 5.24 -14.81
N GLU A 63 14.04 4.77 -13.79
CA GLU A 63 13.69 3.57 -13.04
C GLU A 63 12.63 3.92 -11.99
N VAL A 64 11.41 3.38 -12.16
CA VAL A 64 10.30 3.59 -11.22
C VAL A 64 10.14 2.38 -10.33
N ARG A 65 10.38 2.54 -9.03
CA ARG A 65 10.29 1.48 -8.01
C ARG A 65 9.49 1.88 -6.81
N ARG A 66 8.82 0.89 -6.23
CA ARG A 66 8.15 1.01 -4.94
C ARG A 66 9.16 0.83 -3.80
N LEU A 67 8.97 1.61 -2.74
CA LEU A 67 9.72 1.48 -1.50
C LEU A 67 8.83 0.75 -0.48
N TYR A 68 9.17 -0.50 -0.22
CA TYR A 68 8.39 -1.38 0.63
C TYR A 68 8.66 -1.14 2.12
N ASP A 69 9.90 -0.83 2.51
CA ASP A 69 10.25 -0.36 3.87
C ASP A 69 10.19 1.20 3.95
N GLY A 70 9.36 1.80 3.09
CA GLY A 70 9.00 3.21 3.09
C GLY A 70 10.21 4.16 3.15
N ALA A 71 10.14 5.15 4.05
CA ALA A 71 11.20 6.13 4.23
C ALA A 71 12.52 5.53 4.77
N ALA A 72 12.47 4.37 5.44
CA ALA A 72 13.67 3.71 5.94
C ALA A 72 14.49 3.12 4.80
N GLU A 73 13.83 2.46 3.83
CA GLU A 73 14.47 1.95 2.61
C GLU A 73 15.20 3.04 1.84
N LEU A 74 14.56 4.19 1.77
CA LEU A 74 15.05 5.33 1.03
C LEU A 74 16.24 6.00 1.68
N ARG A 75 16.23 6.15 3.02
CA ARG A 75 17.40 6.62 3.76
C ARG A 75 18.58 5.68 3.55
N ARG A 76 18.34 4.37 3.59
CA ARG A 76 19.36 3.37 3.27
C ARG A 76 19.91 3.57 1.84
N TYR A 77 19.04 3.80 0.86
CA TYR A 77 19.45 4.04 -0.53
C TYR A 77 20.38 5.26 -0.68
N VAL A 78 20.11 6.35 0.03
CA VAL A 78 20.96 7.57 0.01
C VAL A 78 22.13 7.54 1.02
N GLY A 79 22.43 6.39 1.62
CA GLY A 79 23.54 6.23 2.58
C GLY A 79 23.30 6.85 3.97
N LEU A 80 22.05 7.13 4.33
CA LEU A 80 21.65 7.67 5.64
C LEU A 80 21.11 6.55 6.55
N ASP A 81 21.23 6.76 7.87
CA ASP A 81 20.74 5.82 8.88
C ASP A 81 19.20 5.63 8.78
N PRO A 82 18.70 4.42 8.45
CA PRO A 82 17.28 4.13 8.37
C PRO A 82 16.55 4.19 9.73
N GLU A 83 17.25 4.02 10.87
CA GLU A 83 16.63 4.01 12.20
C GLU A 83 16.03 5.36 12.59
N TYR A 84 16.50 6.46 11.98
CA TYR A 84 16.04 7.82 12.26
C TYR A 84 14.54 8.03 11.98
N VAL A 85 13.96 7.30 11.02
CA VAL A 85 12.54 7.41 10.65
C VAL A 85 11.68 6.29 11.20
N ARG A 86 12.29 5.32 11.90
CA ARG A 86 11.55 4.21 12.50
C ARG A 86 10.93 4.65 13.82
N CYS A 87 9.65 4.35 13.98
CA CYS A 87 9.00 4.47 15.27
C CYS A 87 9.48 3.30 16.14
N ARG A 88 10.27 3.57 17.18
CA ARG A 88 10.90 2.51 18.00
C ARG A 88 9.94 1.83 18.98
N ASN A 89 8.81 2.47 19.29
CA ASN A 89 7.93 2.09 20.41
C ASN A 89 6.45 2.10 20.02
N SER A 90 6.07 1.54 18.86
CA SER A 90 4.67 1.29 18.55
C SER A 90 4.34 -0.18 18.86
N ASP A 91 3.45 -0.39 19.83
CA ASP A 91 2.86 -1.71 20.06
C ASP A 91 2.17 -2.19 18.78
N LEU A 92 2.26 -3.50 18.53
CA LEU A 92 1.63 -4.11 17.36
C LEU A 92 0.10 -4.02 17.47
N SER A 93 -0.52 -3.37 16.50
CA SER A 93 -1.97 -3.26 16.39
C SER A 93 -2.51 -4.47 15.63
N LEU A 94 -3.04 -5.47 16.35
CA LEU A 94 -3.51 -6.73 15.76
C LEU A 94 -4.76 -6.52 14.90
N ALA A 95 -4.70 -6.97 13.64
CA ALA A 95 -5.85 -6.94 12.75
C ALA A 95 -6.88 -8.01 13.16
N PRO A 96 -8.16 -7.67 13.36
CA PRO A 96 -9.22 -8.67 13.51
C PRO A 96 -9.42 -9.45 12.20
N PHE A 97 -9.77 -10.74 12.32
CA PHE A 97 -10.23 -11.55 11.19
C PHE A 97 -11.72 -11.35 10.98
N LEU A 98 -12.11 -11.08 9.73
CA LEU A 98 -13.45 -10.71 9.33
C LEU A 98 -14.23 -11.96 8.91
N ALA A 99 -15.51 -12.04 9.31
CA ALA A 99 -16.41 -13.06 8.81
C ALA A 99 -16.76 -12.80 7.32
N PRO A 100 -17.14 -13.82 6.54
CA PRO A 100 -17.56 -13.62 5.14
C PRO A 100 -18.67 -12.58 4.94
N GLU A 101 -19.56 -12.46 5.92
CA GLU A 101 -20.70 -11.53 5.95
C GLU A 101 -20.41 -10.17 6.60
N ASP A 102 -19.15 -9.89 6.96
CA ASP A 102 -18.77 -8.63 7.62
C ASP A 102 -19.00 -7.41 6.70
N GLU A 103 -19.52 -6.32 7.27
CA GLU A 103 -19.83 -5.08 6.52
C GLU A 103 -18.58 -4.49 5.87
N ASP A 104 -17.41 -4.65 6.51
CA ASP A 104 -16.11 -4.22 6.00
C ASP A 104 -15.75 -4.88 4.66
N LEU A 105 -16.39 -6.00 4.31
CA LEU A 105 -16.17 -6.75 3.06
C LEU A 105 -17.22 -6.45 1.96
N THR A 106 -18.22 -5.61 2.23
CA THR A 106 -19.36 -5.40 1.32
C THR A 106 -19.14 -4.34 0.23
N GLY A 107 -18.05 -3.58 0.31
CA GLY A 107 -17.67 -2.58 -0.69
C GLY A 107 -17.27 -3.20 -2.03
N PRO A 108 -17.22 -2.40 -3.12
CA PRO A 108 -16.75 -2.87 -4.42
C PRO A 108 -15.28 -3.31 -4.41
N ASP A 109 -14.49 -2.77 -3.47
CA ASP A 109 -13.08 -3.07 -3.28
C ASP A 109 -12.77 -3.08 -1.79
N PRO A 110 -13.19 -4.12 -1.08
CA PRO A 110 -12.94 -4.18 0.34
C PRO A 110 -11.42 -4.30 0.52
N GLY A 111 -10.84 -3.31 1.19
CA GLY A 111 -9.49 -3.44 1.67
C GLY A 111 -9.40 -4.68 2.56
N GLY A 112 -8.28 -5.40 2.51
CA GLY A 112 -8.12 -6.58 3.34
C GLY A 112 -6.75 -7.22 3.19
N VAL A 113 -6.47 -8.14 4.09
CA VAL A 113 -5.31 -9.03 4.02
C VAL A 113 -5.82 -10.46 3.86
N VAL A 114 -5.60 -11.07 2.69
CA VAL A 114 -5.93 -12.48 2.52
C VAL A 114 -4.84 -13.35 3.15
N VAL A 115 -5.23 -14.30 4.00
CA VAL A 115 -4.34 -15.27 4.61
C VAL A 115 -4.78 -16.67 4.19
N THR A 116 -3.96 -17.35 3.40
CA THR A 116 -4.19 -18.75 3.04
C THR A 116 -3.25 -19.67 3.82
N VAL A 117 -3.75 -20.84 4.23
CA VAL A 117 -2.95 -21.84 4.95
C VAL A 117 -3.11 -23.18 4.26
N GLY A 118 -2.00 -23.76 3.81
CA GLY A 118 -2.00 -24.97 3.00
C GLY A 118 -2.85 -24.81 1.75
N THR A 119 -3.65 -25.81 1.44
CA THR A 119 -4.51 -25.86 0.25
C THR A 119 -6.00 -25.65 0.56
N ASP A 120 -6.38 -25.60 1.84
CA ASP A 120 -7.76 -25.77 2.28
C ASP A 120 -8.31 -24.60 3.08
N ARG A 121 -7.46 -23.76 3.68
CA ARG A 121 -7.90 -22.65 4.54
C ARG A 121 -7.63 -21.29 3.93
N CYS A 122 -8.61 -20.42 4.08
CA CYS A 122 -8.57 -19.02 3.68
C CYS A 122 -9.22 -18.17 4.78
N HIS A 123 -8.61 -17.04 5.08
CA HIS A 123 -9.07 -16.07 6.07
C HIS A 123 -8.84 -14.67 5.50
N VAL A 124 -9.60 -13.69 5.98
CA VAL A 124 -9.43 -12.28 5.61
C VAL A 124 -9.30 -11.46 6.88
N ALA A 125 -8.22 -10.70 7.01
CA ALA A 125 -8.02 -9.75 8.11
C ALA A 125 -8.31 -8.32 7.66
N SER A 126 -8.74 -7.49 8.61
CA SER A 126 -8.98 -6.07 8.38
C SER A 126 -7.71 -5.35 7.91
N PRO A 127 -7.81 -4.44 6.92
CA PRO A 127 -6.66 -3.67 6.42
C PRO A 127 -6.29 -2.47 7.32
N CYS A 128 -7.12 -2.15 8.32
CA CYS A 128 -7.01 -0.92 9.11
C CYS A 128 -5.93 -0.99 10.22
N PHE A 129 -5.22 -2.11 10.30
CA PHE A 129 -4.32 -2.50 11.38
C PHE A 129 -2.95 -2.87 10.83
N ASP A 130 -2.01 -3.21 11.71
CA ASP A 130 -0.72 -3.71 11.26
C ASP A 130 -0.89 -5.00 10.48
N HIS A 131 -0.06 -5.17 9.44
CA HIS A 131 -0.12 -6.37 8.62
C HIS A 131 0.12 -7.62 9.48
N PRO A 132 -0.75 -8.65 9.44
CA PRO A 132 -0.67 -9.84 10.29
C PRO A 132 0.65 -10.61 10.24
N VAL A 133 1.47 -10.40 9.21
CA VAL A 133 2.78 -11.03 9.06
C VAL A 133 3.74 -10.60 10.18
N ARG A 134 3.50 -9.42 10.78
CA ARG A 134 4.27 -8.86 11.90
C ARG A 134 4.00 -9.56 13.23
N GLU A 135 2.97 -10.39 13.32
CA GLU A 135 2.69 -11.18 14.52
C GLU A 135 3.67 -12.34 14.69
N GLY A 136 4.42 -12.67 13.62
CA GLY A 136 5.33 -13.81 13.64
C GLY A 136 4.58 -15.14 13.69
N VAL A 137 5.24 -16.15 14.23
CA VAL A 137 4.67 -17.51 14.39
C VAL A 137 3.36 -17.54 15.20
N SER A 138 3.13 -16.56 16.09
CA SER A 138 1.90 -16.43 16.88
C SER A 138 0.64 -16.23 16.04
N LEU A 139 0.80 -15.81 14.77
CA LEU A 139 -0.31 -15.74 13.81
C LEU A 139 -1.01 -17.10 13.64
N LEU A 140 -0.26 -18.21 13.70
CA LEU A 140 -0.78 -19.56 13.50
C LEU A 140 -1.81 -19.93 14.57
N ASP A 141 -1.60 -19.50 15.81
CA ASP A 141 -2.51 -19.76 16.93
C ASP A 141 -3.82 -19.01 16.71
N ARG A 142 -3.76 -17.74 16.28
CA ARG A 142 -4.96 -16.96 15.98
C ARG A 142 -5.76 -17.49 14.80
N LEU A 143 -5.09 -18.08 13.81
CA LEU A 143 -5.74 -18.70 12.65
C LEU A 143 -6.50 -19.98 13.01
N ALA A 144 -6.24 -20.59 14.17
CA ALA A 144 -6.96 -21.80 14.60
C ALA A 144 -8.45 -21.53 14.79
N ASP A 145 -8.79 -20.38 15.38
CA ASP A 145 -10.15 -19.97 15.74
C ASP A 145 -10.72 -18.88 14.81
N ALA A 146 -9.96 -18.42 13.82
CA ALA A 146 -10.38 -17.35 12.92
C ALA A 146 -11.53 -17.78 11.97
N PRO A 147 -12.45 -16.87 11.63
CA PRO A 147 -13.48 -17.10 10.61
C PRO A 147 -12.87 -17.61 9.30
N ARG A 148 -13.48 -18.66 8.74
CA ARG A 148 -13.02 -19.28 7.49
C ARG A 148 -13.78 -18.72 6.30
N HIS A 149 -13.04 -18.49 5.24
CA HIS A 149 -13.53 -18.15 3.92
C HIS A 149 -13.38 -19.37 3.00
N GLY A 150 -14.28 -19.48 2.02
CA GLY A 150 -14.21 -20.54 1.00
C GLY A 150 -13.08 -20.29 0.01
N VAL A 151 -13.38 -19.57 -1.07
CA VAL A 151 -12.38 -18.98 -1.97
C VAL A 151 -12.52 -17.48 -1.84
N CYS A 152 -11.44 -16.77 -1.54
CA CYS A 152 -11.44 -15.32 -1.49
C CYS A 152 -11.37 -14.76 -2.91
N SER A 153 -12.46 -14.13 -3.36
CA SER A 153 -12.56 -13.44 -4.64
C SER A 153 -12.44 -11.91 -4.54
N LEU A 154 -12.08 -11.41 -3.37
CA LEU A 154 -12.00 -9.98 -3.07
C LEU A 154 -10.73 -9.35 -3.65
N HIS A 155 -10.81 -8.07 -4.02
CA HIS A 155 -9.66 -7.24 -4.42
C HIS A 155 -8.87 -6.73 -3.20
N VAL A 156 -8.33 -7.65 -2.42
CA VAL A 156 -7.53 -7.37 -1.21
C VAL A 156 -6.21 -6.67 -1.55
N SER A 157 -5.67 -5.92 -0.60
CA SER A 157 -4.52 -5.03 -0.83
C SER A 157 -3.19 -5.57 -0.29
N SER A 158 -3.23 -6.73 0.36
CA SER A 158 -2.06 -7.49 0.79
C SER A 158 -2.43 -8.96 1.05
N GLY A 159 -1.43 -9.82 1.24
CA GLY A 159 -1.70 -11.21 1.55
C GLY A 159 -0.53 -12.00 2.10
N ILE A 160 -0.87 -13.16 2.69
CA ILE A 160 0.04 -14.15 3.26
C ILE A 160 -0.39 -15.53 2.77
N HIS A 161 0.56 -16.34 2.34
CA HIS A 161 0.36 -17.77 2.15
C HIS A 161 1.31 -18.54 3.07
N LEU A 162 0.73 -19.42 3.88
CA LEU A 162 1.41 -20.24 4.88
C LEU A 162 1.38 -21.71 4.45
N ASP A 163 2.53 -22.36 4.42
CA ASP A 163 2.69 -23.81 4.28
C ASP A 163 3.34 -24.34 5.58
N PRO A 164 2.53 -24.75 6.58
CA PRO A 164 3.05 -25.27 7.85
C PRO A 164 3.83 -26.57 7.71
N GLU A 165 3.53 -27.41 6.71
CA GLU A 165 4.23 -28.68 6.50
C GLU A 165 5.68 -28.44 6.09
N ARG A 166 5.90 -27.48 5.19
CA ARG A 166 7.24 -27.07 4.74
C ARG A 166 7.86 -25.95 5.57
N ARG A 167 7.11 -25.41 6.54
CA ARG A 167 7.47 -24.18 7.29
C ARG A 167 7.88 -23.06 6.34
N ARG A 168 7.06 -22.82 5.33
CA ARG A 168 7.26 -21.72 4.37
C ARG A 168 6.16 -20.69 4.52
N MET A 169 6.54 -19.43 4.53
CA MET A 169 5.63 -18.30 4.55
C MET A 169 6.04 -17.34 3.46
N VAL A 170 5.07 -16.97 2.63
CA VAL A 170 5.26 -15.94 1.63
C VAL A 170 4.23 -14.85 1.86
N TRP A 171 4.61 -13.60 1.62
CA TRP A 171 3.70 -12.48 1.80
C TRP A 171 3.97 -11.39 0.77
N TRP A 172 2.95 -10.58 0.52
CA TRP A 172 2.98 -9.46 -0.44
C TRP A 172 2.11 -8.32 0.09
N SER A 173 2.41 -7.10 -0.34
CA SER A 173 1.66 -5.91 0.04
C SER A 173 1.74 -4.85 -1.05
N LEU A 174 0.61 -4.20 -1.34
CA LEU A 174 0.55 -3.03 -2.21
C LEU A 174 0.87 -1.72 -1.47
N TYR A 175 1.15 -1.81 -0.18
CA TYR A 175 1.55 -0.68 0.66
C TYR A 175 3.00 -0.83 1.10
N SER A 176 3.53 0.27 1.62
CA SER A 176 4.73 0.17 2.44
C SER A 176 4.38 -0.56 3.73
N SER A 177 5.17 -1.57 4.06
CA SER A 177 5.10 -2.29 5.33
C SER A 177 6.37 -1.93 6.10
N PRO A 178 6.28 -1.19 7.22
CA PRO A 178 7.45 -0.85 8.00
C PRO A 178 8.21 -2.12 8.37
N GLN A 179 9.53 -2.10 8.24
CA GLN A 179 10.40 -3.24 8.54
C GLN A 179 10.11 -4.48 7.68
N ALA A 180 9.59 -4.31 6.45
CA ALA A 180 9.31 -5.42 5.53
C ALA A 180 10.45 -6.45 5.44
N TYR A 181 11.70 -5.97 5.38
CA TYR A 181 12.87 -6.84 5.27
C TYR A 181 13.30 -7.53 6.57
N GLN A 182 12.70 -7.19 7.72
CA GLN A 182 12.96 -7.81 9.03
C GLN A 182 11.92 -8.87 9.41
N VAL A 183 10.85 -9.00 8.63
CA VAL A 183 9.81 -10.02 8.84
C VAL A 183 10.38 -11.43 9.05
N PRO A 184 11.45 -11.90 8.36
CA PRO A 184 12.04 -13.22 8.64
C PRO A 184 12.46 -13.44 10.10
N GLU A 185 12.84 -12.39 10.83
CA GLU A 185 13.26 -12.47 12.24
C GLU A 185 12.09 -12.83 13.17
N LEU A 186 10.86 -12.53 12.75
CA LEU A 186 9.63 -12.82 13.49
C LEU A 186 9.13 -14.26 13.27
N TRP A 187 9.72 -14.97 12.32
CA TRP A 187 9.31 -16.31 11.89
C TRP A 187 10.45 -17.32 12.06
N PRO A 188 10.93 -17.58 13.29
CA PRO A 188 12.08 -18.45 13.53
C PRO A 188 11.80 -19.87 13.04
N GLY A 189 12.74 -20.41 12.26
CA GLY A 189 12.65 -21.76 11.70
C GLY A 189 11.71 -21.90 10.50
N TRP A 190 11.23 -20.78 9.95
CA TRP A 190 10.48 -20.73 8.70
C TRP A 190 11.31 -20.14 7.56
N THR A 191 11.06 -20.60 6.35
CA THR A 191 11.52 -19.92 5.13
C THR A 191 10.54 -18.80 4.80
N VAL A 192 11.00 -17.56 4.85
CA VAL A 192 10.19 -16.37 4.60
C VAL A 192 10.58 -15.72 3.28
N GLU A 193 9.62 -15.54 2.38
CA GLU A 193 9.80 -14.77 1.15
C GLU A 193 8.87 -13.57 1.10
N PHE A 194 9.42 -12.41 0.77
CA PHE A 194 8.63 -11.23 0.47
C PHE A 194 8.48 -11.08 -1.04
N TRP A 195 7.26 -11.26 -1.54
CA TRP A 195 6.90 -11.16 -2.95
C TRP A 195 6.50 -9.76 -3.39
N GLN A 196 6.70 -8.74 -2.54
CA GLN A 196 6.49 -7.35 -2.91
C GLN A 196 5.03 -7.09 -3.33
N ASP A 197 4.79 -6.59 -4.54
CA ASP A 197 3.46 -6.35 -5.11
C ASP A 197 2.97 -7.47 -6.02
N ASN A 198 3.67 -8.61 -6.08
CA ASN A 198 3.37 -9.73 -6.98
C ASN A 198 2.32 -10.69 -6.37
N TRP A 199 1.09 -10.22 -6.28
CA TRP A 199 -0.06 -10.96 -5.75
C TRP A 199 -0.49 -12.11 -6.69
N GLU A 200 -0.19 -12.03 -7.98
CA GLU A 200 -0.49 -13.06 -8.99
C GLU A 200 0.21 -14.38 -8.68
N ARG A 201 1.39 -14.31 -8.05
CA ARG A 201 2.07 -15.50 -7.53
C ARG A 201 1.30 -16.16 -6.40
N HIS A 202 0.55 -15.41 -5.59
CA HIS A 202 -0.31 -15.99 -4.55
C HIS A 202 -1.47 -16.75 -5.19
N VAL A 203 -2.11 -16.18 -6.22
CA VAL A 203 -3.16 -16.88 -6.99
C VAL A 203 -2.64 -18.19 -7.58
N THR A 204 -1.43 -18.17 -8.13
CA THR A 204 -0.80 -19.38 -8.72
C THR A 204 -0.40 -20.39 -7.65
N ALA A 205 0.05 -19.93 -6.48
CA ALA A 205 0.50 -20.79 -5.39
C ALA A 205 -0.65 -21.45 -4.62
N CYS A 206 -1.85 -20.84 -4.61
CA CYS A 206 -2.97 -21.32 -3.83
C CYS A 206 -4.30 -21.11 -4.56
N GLY A 207 -5.07 -22.17 -4.77
CA GLY A 207 -6.41 -22.11 -5.37
C GLY A 207 -7.51 -21.50 -4.47
N ARG A 208 -7.14 -20.92 -3.32
CA ARG A 208 -8.07 -20.29 -2.37
C ARG A 208 -8.09 -18.78 -2.43
N PHE A 209 -7.16 -18.17 -3.17
CA PHE A 209 -7.17 -16.75 -3.49
C PHE A 209 -7.32 -16.59 -5.00
N SER A 210 -8.47 -16.07 -5.43
CA SER A 210 -8.82 -15.91 -6.84
C SER A 210 -9.62 -14.61 -6.99
N PRO A 211 -8.96 -13.44 -6.88
CA PRO A 211 -9.63 -12.16 -6.98
C PRO A 211 -10.40 -12.07 -8.30
N ALA A 212 -11.57 -11.43 -8.28
CA ALA A 212 -12.36 -11.23 -9.49
C ALA A 212 -11.51 -10.52 -10.57
N PRO A 213 -11.65 -10.87 -11.85
CA PRO A 213 -10.97 -10.13 -12.90
C PRO A 213 -11.44 -8.67 -12.88
N PHE A 214 -10.53 -7.72 -13.10
CA PHE A 214 -10.85 -6.31 -13.27
C PHE A 214 -10.36 -5.82 -14.64
N ASP A 215 -11.06 -4.84 -15.20
CA ASP A 215 -10.65 -4.21 -16.46
C ASP A 215 -9.57 -3.15 -16.17
N ALA A 216 -8.36 -3.38 -16.70
CA ALA A 216 -7.24 -2.47 -16.52
C ALA A 216 -7.47 -1.09 -17.19
N GLY A 217 -8.24 -1.06 -18.27
CA GLY A 217 -8.65 0.17 -18.95
C GLY A 217 -9.65 0.97 -18.11
N GLU A 218 -10.62 0.30 -17.49
CA GLU A 218 -11.54 0.92 -16.54
C GLU A 218 -10.79 1.48 -15.31
N ALA A 219 -9.87 0.70 -14.75
CA ALA A 219 -9.05 1.15 -13.63
C ALA A 219 -8.24 2.40 -14.01
N THR A 220 -7.60 2.40 -15.19
CA THR A 220 -6.85 3.55 -15.71
C THR A 220 -7.75 4.77 -15.93
N ALA A 221 -8.92 4.58 -16.53
CA ALA A 221 -9.89 5.66 -16.74
C ALA A 221 -10.39 6.24 -15.42
N SER A 222 -10.66 5.39 -14.42
CA SER A 222 -11.03 5.79 -13.07
C SER A 222 -9.93 6.60 -12.38
N VAL A 223 -8.66 6.17 -12.48
CA VAL A 223 -7.50 6.94 -12.00
C VAL A 223 -7.47 8.34 -12.63
N LEU A 224 -7.60 8.43 -13.95
CA LEU A 224 -7.53 9.68 -14.69
C LEU A 224 -8.71 10.62 -14.40
N ALA A 225 -9.93 10.08 -14.27
CA ALA A 225 -11.12 10.83 -13.91
C ALA A 225 -11.01 11.43 -12.50
N ASN A 226 -10.61 10.61 -11.51
CA ASN A 226 -10.34 11.07 -10.15
C ASN A 226 -9.27 12.17 -10.12
N ALA A 227 -8.21 12.02 -10.92
CA ALA A 227 -7.18 13.05 -11.04
C ALA A 227 -7.75 14.36 -11.62
N ALA A 228 -8.62 14.29 -12.64
CA ALA A 228 -9.25 15.45 -13.26
C ALA A 228 -10.21 16.19 -12.31
N GLU A 229 -11.08 15.49 -11.59
CA GLU A 229 -11.99 16.08 -10.61
C GLU A 229 -11.24 16.84 -9.51
N ARG A 230 -10.14 16.25 -9.02
CA ARG A 230 -9.30 16.89 -8.00
C ARG A 230 -8.60 18.14 -8.54
N ARG A 231 -8.16 18.14 -9.80
CA ARG A 231 -7.62 19.34 -10.46
C ARG A 231 -8.68 20.45 -10.49
N ALA A 232 -9.91 20.13 -10.86
CA ALA A 232 -11.01 21.09 -10.90
C ALA A 232 -11.33 21.66 -9.50
N ALA A 233 -11.44 20.81 -8.47
CA ALA A 233 -11.69 21.22 -7.10
C ALA A 233 -10.60 22.18 -6.56
N ARG A 234 -9.33 21.91 -6.87
CA ARG A 234 -8.20 22.76 -6.47
C ARG A 234 -8.16 24.10 -7.20
N ALA A 235 -8.46 24.12 -8.51
CA ALA A 235 -8.57 25.36 -9.26
C ALA A 235 -9.64 26.27 -8.65
N GLY A 236 -10.80 25.70 -8.28
CA GLY A 236 -11.86 26.39 -7.55
C GLY A 236 -11.42 26.91 -6.17
N HIS A 237 -10.68 26.09 -5.40
CA HIS A 237 -10.14 26.52 -4.10
C HIS A 237 -9.16 27.69 -4.25
N ARG A 238 -8.21 27.61 -5.19
CA ARG A 238 -7.24 28.69 -5.48
C ARG A 238 -7.93 29.99 -5.87
N ALA A 239 -8.95 29.93 -6.73
CA ALA A 239 -9.75 31.10 -7.13
C ALA A 239 -10.46 31.76 -5.93
N ARG A 240 -11.04 30.95 -5.02
CA ARG A 240 -11.71 31.45 -3.81
C ARG A 240 -10.76 32.08 -2.80
N THR A 241 -9.55 31.53 -2.61
CA THR A 241 -8.52 32.15 -1.76
C THR A 241 -8.00 33.48 -2.31
N LYS A 242 -7.87 33.60 -3.65
CA LYS A 242 -7.48 34.87 -4.29
C LYS A 242 -8.56 35.95 -4.12
N HIS A 243 -9.85 35.60 -4.19
CA HIS A 243 -10.93 36.56 -3.95
C HIS A 243 -11.03 37.02 -2.48
N ARG A 244 -10.69 36.18 -1.50
CA ARG A 244 -10.71 36.56 -0.08
C ARG A 244 -9.58 37.49 0.36
N CYS A 245 -8.42 37.48 -0.31
CA CYS A 245 -7.33 38.41 -0.02
C CYS A 245 -7.47 39.78 -0.74
N GLY A 246 -8.53 39.97 -1.53
CA GLY A 246 -8.73 41.14 -2.39
C GLY A 246 -9.54 42.30 -1.80
N HIS A 247 -9.90 42.29 -0.51
CA HIS A 247 -10.51 43.44 0.15
C HIS A 247 -9.55 44.10 1.15
N PRO A 248 -8.86 45.19 0.77
CA PRO A 248 -8.39 46.15 1.74
C PRO A 248 -9.58 46.94 2.26
N ASN A 249 -9.71 47.02 3.59
CA ASN A 249 -10.56 48.00 4.28
C ASN A 249 -10.37 49.38 3.63
N ARG A 250 -11.46 49.92 3.07
CA ARG A 250 -11.56 51.37 2.84
C ARG A 250 -12.36 51.96 4.00
N HIS A 251 -11.64 52.75 4.80
CA HIS A 251 -12.21 53.78 5.66
C HIS A 251 -12.88 54.86 4.81
#